data_AF-A0ABD1Z2C3-F1
#
_entry.id   AF-A0ABD1Z2C3-F1
#
_cell.length_a   1.000
_cell.length_b   1.000
_cell.length_c   1.000
_cell.angle_alpha   90.00
_cell.angle_beta   90.00
_cell.angle_gamma   90.00
#
_symmetry.space_group_name_H-M   'P 1'
#
loop_
_entity.id
_entity.type
_entity.pdbx_description
1 polymer ?
#
loop_
_entity_poly.entity_id
_entity_poly.type
_entity_poly.pdbx_seq_one_letter_code
_entity_poly.pdbx_strand_id
1 'polypeptide(L)'
;MRDRAVVGNISIPQIYEEEANTLVSSQSASPTLLVFRNVASTLYRARRRVLPQLPQTREDIVIPPSLQVSLEGDRFDLLYLPSNATIVFGTYSDFDTLCERSNIYMDGTFDTCPHLFQQLFTIHAFFGERLVPLLYVLMSSKYREAYVSLFRNLKDLAIRRGRRFSPEQILSDFESGLIPAIHDEFPQSFHHGCYFHFTQAIWRKVQQMGLTTVYTNNESIKGRIRQLMAMGFLSIPRIREGLQAIIDSLSNAEYDILESLFQYFVSWWCERISVSMWNVHGVQRRTNNNCEGWHNKFNRKVNRHHLDI
;
A
#
# COMPACT_ATOMS: atom_id res chain seq x y z
N MET A 1 -16.18 -7.51 30.45
CA MET A 1 -15.97 -7.78 28.99
C MET A 1 -17.15 -7.42 28.05
N ARG A 2 -18.37 -7.97 28.15
CA ARG A 2 -19.46 -7.72 27.15
C ARG A 2 -19.91 -6.26 27.10
N ASP A 3 -20.08 -5.63 28.26
CA ASP A 3 -20.50 -4.21 28.33
C ASP A 3 -19.42 -3.29 27.77
N ARG A 4 -18.15 -3.67 27.94
CA ARG A 4 -17.01 -2.98 27.30
C ARG A 4 -16.93 -3.25 25.80
N ALA A 5 -17.40 -4.40 25.33
CA ALA A 5 -17.44 -4.70 23.90
C ALA A 5 -18.44 -3.81 23.14
N VAL A 6 -19.45 -3.26 23.83
CA VAL A 6 -20.46 -2.35 23.23
C VAL A 6 -20.12 -0.87 23.40
N VAL A 7 -19.04 -0.53 24.12
CA VAL A 7 -18.65 0.86 24.40
C VAL A 7 -17.24 1.14 23.88
N GLY A 8 -17.10 2.17 23.06
CA GLY A 8 -15.81 2.73 22.63
C GLY A 8 -15.10 2.03 21.47
N ASN A 9 -13.93 2.56 21.10
CA ASN A 9 -13.14 2.14 19.93
C ASN A 9 -12.08 1.09 20.26
N ILE A 10 -12.02 0.62 21.50
CA ILE A 10 -11.02 -0.36 21.94
C ILE A 10 -11.28 -1.69 21.21
N SER A 11 -10.24 -2.33 20.68
CA SER A 11 -10.42 -3.59 19.95
C SER A 11 -10.88 -4.73 20.89
N ILE A 12 -11.66 -5.68 20.36
CA ILE A 12 -12.10 -6.86 21.13
C ILE A 12 -10.90 -7.65 21.71
N PRO A 13 -9.78 -7.85 20.99
CA PRO A 13 -8.56 -8.42 21.56
C PRO A 13 -8.02 -7.63 22.76
N GLN A 14 -7.95 -6.30 22.69
CA GLN A 14 -7.48 -5.46 23.81
C GLN A 14 -8.39 -5.55 25.03
N ILE A 15 -9.72 -5.48 24.84
CA ILE A 15 -10.68 -5.64 25.94
C ILE A 15 -10.46 -6.98 26.63
N TYR A 16 -10.23 -8.04 25.85
CA TYR A 16 -9.96 -9.35 26.40
C TYR A 16 -8.62 -9.41 27.15
N GLU A 17 -7.53 -8.87 26.60
CA GLU A 17 -6.21 -8.85 27.26
C GLU A 17 -6.24 -8.10 28.60
N GLU A 18 -6.85 -6.92 28.64
CA GLU A 18 -6.96 -6.12 29.86
C GLU A 18 -7.75 -6.83 30.97
N GLU A 19 -8.87 -7.45 30.59
CA GLU A 19 -9.74 -8.16 31.53
C GLU A 19 -9.11 -9.49 31.97
N ALA A 20 -8.43 -10.20 31.06
CA ALA A 20 -7.66 -11.39 31.39
C ALA A 20 -6.53 -11.08 32.38
N ASN A 21 -5.78 -10.00 32.17
CA ASN A 21 -4.72 -9.56 33.07
C ASN A 21 -5.26 -9.19 34.47
N THR A 22 -6.43 -8.56 34.53
CA THR A 22 -7.10 -8.22 35.80
C THR A 22 -7.55 -9.47 36.57
N LEU A 23 -8.06 -10.48 35.86
CA LEU A 23 -8.51 -11.75 36.45
C LEU A 23 -7.34 -12.61 36.95
N VAL A 24 -6.24 -12.66 36.20
CA VAL A 24 -5.00 -13.32 36.63
C VAL A 24 -4.44 -12.66 37.90
N SER A 25 -4.47 -11.32 37.96
CA SER A 25 -3.98 -10.56 39.12
C SER A 25 -4.85 -10.75 40.38
N SER A 26 -6.11 -11.16 40.23
CA SER A 26 -7.09 -11.33 41.32
C SER A 26 -7.28 -12.79 41.76
N GLN A 27 -6.48 -13.75 41.26
CA GLN A 27 -6.52 -15.19 41.59
C GLN A 27 -7.91 -15.87 41.47
N SER A 28 -8.84 -15.30 40.70
CA SER A 28 -10.26 -15.63 40.78
C SER A 28 -10.82 -16.43 39.59
N ALA A 29 -9.98 -16.81 38.62
CA ALA A 29 -10.46 -17.37 37.34
C ALA A 29 -9.82 -18.71 36.93
N SER A 30 -10.66 -19.58 36.39
CA SER A 30 -10.28 -20.88 35.80
C SER A 30 -9.54 -20.71 34.45
N PRO A 31 -8.47 -21.48 34.17
CA PRO A 31 -7.64 -21.37 32.95
C PRO A 31 -8.43 -21.50 31.63
N THR A 32 -9.55 -22.22 31.63
CA THR A 32 -10.33 -22.55 30.42
C THR A 32 -11.14 -21.37 29.87
N LEU A 33 -11.47 -20.38 30.71
CA LEU A 33 -12.13 -19.12 30.34
C LEU A 33 -11.16 -18.12 29.69
N LEU A 34 -9.86 -18.31 29.89
CA LEU A 34 -8.78 -17.43 29.43
C LEU A 34 -8.23 -17.83 28.06
N VAL A 35 -9.06 -18.34 27.15
CA VAL A 35 -8.65 -18.46 25.74
C VAL A 35 -9.53 -17.56 24.88
N PHE A 36 -8.91 -16.55 24.24
CA PHE A 36 -9.61 -15.55 23.43
C PHE A 36 -10.63 -16.16 22.47
N ARG A 37 -10.27 -17.28 21.81
CA ARG A 37 -11.15 -17.97 20.85
C ARG A 37 -12.51 -18.35 21.44
N ASN A 38 -12.58 -18.68 22.74
CA ASN A 38 -13.79 -19.16 23.39
C ASN A 38 -14.78 -18.01 23.65
N VAL A 39 -14.27 -16.79 23.83
CA VAL A 39 -15.07 -15.60 24.15
C VAL A 39 -15.25 -14.65 22.96
N ALA A 40 -14.37 -14.73 21.95
CA ALA A 40 -14.36 -13.83 20.80
C ALA A 40 -15.72 -13.74 20.09
N SER A 41 -16.34 -14.88 19.75
CA SER A 41 -17.62 -14.90 19.01
C SER A 41 -18.75 -14.20 19.78
N THR A 42 -18.71 -14.25 21.11
CA THR A 42 -19.68 -13.62 22.00
C THR A 42 -19.46 -12.11 22.05
N LEU A 43 -18.21 -11.68 22.19
CA LEU A 43 -17.85 -10.25 22.26
C LEU A 43 -18.11 -9.55 20.92
N TYR A 44 -17.75 -10.17 19.80
CA TYR A 44 -18.07 -9.65 18.47
C TYR A 44 -19.58 -9.59 18.22
N ARG A 45 -20.37 -10.57 18.70
CA ARG A 45 -21.84 -10.52 18.62
C ARG A 45 -22.43 -9.39 19.46
N ALA A 46 -21.90 -9.16 20.65
CA ALA A 46 -22.32 -8.03 21.49
C ALA A 46 -22.06 -6.70 20.77
N ARG A 47 -20.83 -6.49 20.25
CA ARG A 47 -20.46 -5.29 19.50
C ARG A 47 -21.32 -5.06 18.25
N ARG A 48 -21.62 -6.11 17.48
CA ARG A 48 -22.50 -6.00 16.29
C ARG A 48 -23.93 -5.55 16.60
N ARG A 49 -24.41 -5.66 17.84
CA ARG A 49 -25.76 -5.18 18.20
C ARG A 49 -25.85 -3.66 18.32
N VAL A 50 -24.73 -2.97 18.49
CA VAL A 50 -24.67 -1.51 18.65
C VAL A 50 -24.07 -0.80 17.44
N LEU A 51 -23.49 -1.54 16.50
CA LEU A 51 -23.04 -1.01 15.22
C LEU A 51 -24.21 -0.92 14.23
N PRO A 52 -24.21 0.07 13.32
CA PRO A 52 -25.18 0.14 12.24
C PRO A 52 -25.10 -1.12 11.36
N GLN A 53 -26.16 -1.37 10.61
CA GLN A 53 -26.12 -2.41 9.58
C GLN A 53 -25.08 -2.07 8.51
N LEU A 54 -24.50 -3.10 7.91
CA LEU A 54 -23.51 -2.91 6.88
C LEU A 54 -24.15 -2.22 5.67
N PRO A 55 -23.51 -1.15 5.16
CA PRO A 55 -24.00 -0.44 4.00
C PRO A 55 -24.04 -1.36 2.78
N GLN A 56 -25.10 -1.26 1.98
CA GLN A 56 -25.23 -2.00 0.72
C GLN A 56 -24.76 -1.18 -0.48
N THR A 57 -24.86 0.14 -0.37
CA THR A 57 -24.34 1.11 -1.34
C THR A 57 -23.39 2.09 -0.65
N ARG A 58 -22.58 2.82 -1.43
CA ARG A 58 -21.65 3.80 -0.85
C ARG A 58 -22.38 4.99 -0.25
N GLU A 59 -23.55 5.29 -0.79
CA GLU A 59 -24.46 6.33 -0.37
C GLU A 59 -25.06 6.03 1.02
N ASP A 60 -25.15 4.75 1.38
CA ASP A 60 -25.64 4.29 2.69
C ASP A 60 -24.57 4.37 3.80
N ILE A 61 -23.32 4.70 3.47
CA ILE A 61 -22.22 4.72 4.44
C ILE A 61 -22.43 5.86 5.43
N VAL A 62 -22.84 5.51 6.65
CA VAL A 62 -22.91 6.41 7.80
C VAL A 62 -21.91 5.95 8.84
N ILE A 63 -20.85 6.74 9.06
CA ILE A 63 -19.83 6.43 10.07
C ILE A 63 -20.31 6.92 11.44
N PRO A 64 -20.52 6.02 12.42
CA PRO A 64 -20.95 6.41 13.76
C PRO A 64 -19.97 7.39 14.42
N PRO A 65 -20.44 8.36 15.23
CA PRO A 65 -19.57 9.32 15.91
C PRO A 65 -18.44 8.66 16.72
N SER A 66 -18.70 7.50 17.31
CA SER A 66 -17.67 6.73 18.00
C SER A 66 -16.51 6.38 17.08
N LEU A 67 -16.76 6.00 15.82
CA LEU A 67 -15.72 5.62 14.85
C LEU A 67 -15.09 6.82 14.12
N GLN A 68 -15.53 8.05 14.41
CA GLN A 68 -14.95 9.28 13.84
C GLN A 68 -13.76 9.82 14.64
N VAL A 69 -13.30 9.09 15.67
CA VAL A 69 -12.13 9.47 16.48
C VAL A 69 -11.09 8.36 16.52
N SER A 70 -9.82 8.75 16.65
CA SER A 70 -8.68 7.88 16.87
C SER A 70 -8.80 7.16 18.22
N LEU A 71 -7.88 6.22 18.48
CA LEU A 71 -7.82 5.56 19.80
C LEU A 71 -7.43 6.54 20.93
N GLU A 72 -6.81 7.66 20.58
CA GLU A 72 -6.38 8.72 21.50
C GLU A 72 -7.44 9.82 21.63
N GLY A 73 -8.53 9.74 20.85
CA GLY A 73 -9.66 10.68 20.89
C GLY A 73 -9.59 11.80 19.86
N ASP A 74 -8.53 11.85 19.04
CA ASP A 74 -8.40 12.83 17.96
C ASP A 74 -9.42 12.56 16.87
N ARG A 75 -10.12 13.60 16.42
CA ARG A 75 -11.12 13.45 15.37
C ARG A 75 -10.44 13.12 14.03
N PHE A 76 -11.00 12.15 13.31
CA PHE A 76 -10.71 11.97 11.89
C PHE A 76 -11.38 13.09 11.10
N ASP A 77 -10.72 14.25 11.07
CA ASP A 77 -11.25 15.46 10.47
C ASP A 77 -11.41 15.37 8.94
N LEU A 78 -10.69 14.43 8.30
CA LEU A 78 -10.66 14.26 6.85
C LEU A 78 -11.78 13.38 6.30
N LEU A 79 -12.78 13.09 7.12
CA LEU A 79 -13.93 12.29 6.71
C LEU A 79 -14.87 13.10 5.81
N TYR A 80 -14.48 13.28 4.55
CA TYR A 80 -15.36 13.92 3.57
C TYR A 80 -15.14 13.43 2.13
N LEU A 81 -16.28 13.20 1.47
CA LEU A 81 -16.47 12.77 0.08
C LEU A 81 -16.58 14.00 -0.84
N PRO A 82 -15.61 14.28 -1.71
CA PRO A 82 -15.78 15.25 -2.77
C PRO A 82 -16.17 14.49 -4.03
N SER A 83 -17.46 14.49 -4.34
CA SER A 83 -18.07 14.18 -5.65
C SER A 83 -17.74 12.86 -6.37
N ASN A 84 -16.84 11.98 -5.87
CA ASN A 84 -16.38 10.78 -6.59
C ASN A 84 -16.19 9.54 -5.69
N ALA A 85 -17.10 9.31 -4.74
CA ALA A 85 -17.22 8.00 -4.06
C ALA A 85 -15.93 7.47 -3.39
N THR A 86 -15.04 8.34 -2.90
CA THR A 86 -13.79 7.98 -2.23
C THR A 86 -13.79 8.51 -0.80
N ILE A 87 -13.44 7.68 0.19
CA ILE A 87 -13.41 8.08 1.61
C ILE A 87 -11.96 8.22 2.05
N VAL A 88 -11.61 9.38 2.61
CA VAL A 88 -10.29 9.63 3.19
C VAL A 88 -10.38 9.54 4.71
N PHE A 89 -9.42 8.84 5.33
CA PHE A 89 -9.23 8.77 6.77
C PHE A 89 -7.86 9.34 7.11
N GLY A 90 -7.85 10.28 8.05
CA GLY A 90 -6.66 10.91 8.59
C GLY A 90 -7.06 12.07 9.49
N THR A 91 -6.13 12.52 10.33
CA THR A 91 -6.30 13.72 11.15
C THR A 91 -5.74 14.94 10.40
N TYR A 92 -6.13 16.15 10.81
CA TYR A 92 -5.46 17.33 10.30
C TYR A 92 -3.97 17.39 10.64
N SER A 93 -3.58 16.86 11.81
CA SER A 93 -2.18 16.79 12.23
C SER A 93 -1.34 15.92 11.29
N ASP A 94 -1.86 14.73 10.93
CA ASP A 94 -1.20 13.83 9.99
C ASP A 94 -1.08 14.45 8.60
N PHE A 95 -2.12 15.14 8.15
CA PHE A 95 -2.13 15.79 6.86
C PHE A 95 -1.22 17.01 6.79
N ASP A 96 -1.20 17.84 7.82
CA ASP A 96 -0.27 18.97 7.92
C ASP A 96 1.17 18.45 7.95
N THR A 97 1.41 17.37 8.70
CA THR A 97 2.72 16.69 8.71
C THR A 97 3.08 16.18 7.32
N LEU A 98 2.13 15.58 6.58
CA LEU A 98 2.35 15.11 5.22
C LEU A 98 2.72 16.26 4.27
N CYS A 99 2.09 17.43 4.41
CA CYS A 99 2.40 18.62 3.61
C CYS A 99 3.82 19.16 3.85
N GLU A 100 4.42 18.88 5.01
CA GLU A 100 5.78 19.31 5.37
C GLU A 100 6.87 18.34 4.85
N ARG A 101 6.49 17.21 4.24
CA ARG A 101 7.44 16.19 3.78
C ARG A 101 7.83 16.39 2.33
N SER A 102 9.13 16.50 2.08
CA SER A 102 9.68 16.47 0.72
C SER A 102 9.53 15.11 0.04
N ASN A 103 9.49 14.01 0.79
CA ASN A 103 9.41 12.64 0.24
C ASN A 103 8.15 11.94 0.77
N ILE A 104 7.32 11.44 -0.15
CA ILE A 104 6.12 10.67 0.19
C ILE A 104 6.06 9.35 -0.58
N TYR A 105 5.36 8.39 0.00
CA TYR A 105 5.27 7.02 -0.51
C TYR A 105 3.81 6.64 -0.64
N MET A 106 3.43 6.15 -1.81
CA MET A 106 2.04 5.87 -2.17
C MET A 106 1.88 4.40 -2.51
N ASP A 107 0.90 3.75 -1.91
CA ASP A 107 0.74 2.31 -2.06
C ASP A 107 -0.73 1.89 -1.95
N GLY A 108 -1.14 0.97 -2.84
CA GLY A 108 -2.50 0.45 -2.98
C GLY A 108 -2.58 -1.02 -2.64
N THR A 109 -3.42 -1.40 -1.68
CA THR A 109 -3.64 -2.79 -1.27
C THR A 109 -5.08 -3.25 -1.50
N PHE A 110 -5.24 -4.50 -1.95
CA PHE A 110 -6.53 -5.08 -2.34
C PHE A 110 -7.13 -6.01 -1.29
N ASP A 111 -6.30 -6.76 -0.56
CA ASP A 111 -6.76 -7.87 0.30
C ASP A 111 -7.68 -7.42 1.44
N THR A 112 -7.49 -6.20 1.93
CA THR A 112 -8.26 -5.60 3.04
C THR A 112 -9.27 -4.56 2.59
N CYS A 113 -9.48 -4.40 1.28
CA CYS A 113 -10.44 -3.43 0.79
C CYS A 113 -11.88 -3.92 1.04
N PRO A 114 -12.77 -3.09 1.61
CA PRO A 114 -14.18 -3.43 1.71
C PRO A 114 -14.83 -3.58 0.33
N HIS A 115 -15.86 -4.43 0.23
CA HIS A 115 -16.50 -4.83 -1.03
C HIS A 115 -17.08 -3.66 -1.84
N LEU A 116 -17.46 -2.56 -1.18
CA LEU A 116 -17.94 -1.36 -1.87
C LEU A 116 -16.80 -0.57 -2.53
N PHE A 117 -15.53 -0.88 -2.30
CA PHE A 117 -14.38 -0.15 -2.85
C PHE A 117 -13.47 -1.07 -3.67
N GLN A 118 -12.68 -0.50 -4.56
CA GLN A 118 -11.78 -1.28 -5.42
C GLN A 118 -10.37 -1.44 -4.82
N GLN A 119 -9.97 -0.54 -3.92
CA GLN A 119 -8.70 -0.62 -3.19
C GLN A 119 -8.67 0.27 -1.95
N LEU A 120 -7.81 -0.12 -1.00
CA LEU A 120 -7.34 0.75 0.06
C LEU A 120 -6.00 1.34 -0.39
N PHE A 121 -5.99 2.64 -0.68
CA PHE A 121 -4.81 3.41 -1.02
C PHE A 121 -4.28 4.12 0.23
N THR A 122 -2.97 4.24 0.35
CA THR A 122 -2.31 4.81 1.53
C THR A 122 -1.19 5.75 1.13
N ILE A 123 -1.07 6.87 1.85
CA ILE A 123 0.02 7.82 1.67
C ILE A 123 0.84 7.86 2.97
N HIS A 124 2.13 7.60 2.82
CA HIS A 124 3.08 7.45 3.92
C HIS A 124 4.19 8.47 3.84
N ALA A 125 4.81 8.71 4.98
CA ALA A 125 6.07 9.44 5.08
C ALA A 125 6.99 8.80 6.12
N PHE A 126 8.29 9.10 6.02
CA PHE A 126 9.27 8.60 6.98
C PHE A 126 9.39 9.50 8.22
N PHE A 127 9.48 8.86 9.37
CA PHE A 127 9.86 9.44 10.65
C PHE A 127 11.12 8.71 11.12
N GLY A 128 12.28 9.32 10.86
CA GLY A 128 13.58 8.66 10.96
C GLY A 128 13.69 7.49 9.97
N GLU A 129 13.79 6.28 10.51
CA GLU A 129 13.90 5.03 9.72
C GLU A 129 12.56 4.30 9.56
N ARG A 130 11.49 4.79 10.18
CA ARG A 130 10.17 4.16 10.14
C ARG A 130 9.28 4.83 9.11
N LEU A 131 8.67 4.04 8.24
CA LEU A 131 7.63 4.50 7.34
C LEU A 131 6.28 4.41 8.05
N VAL A 132 5.53 5.51 8.04
CA VAL A 132 4.27 5.63 8.76
C VAL A 132 3.19 6.09 7.79
N PRO A 133 2.04 5.39 7.71
CA PRO A 133 0.88 5.88 6.97
C PRO A 133 0.29 7.09 7.67
N LEU A 134 0.09 8.16 6.92
CA LEU A 134 -0.52 9.40 7.40
C LEU A 134 -1.95 9.55 6.87
N LEU A 135 -2.23 9.01 5.69
CA LEU A 135 -3.56 9.00 5.10
C LEU A 135 -3.94 7.60 4.60
N TYR A 136 -5.20 7.26 4.80
CA TYR A 136 -5.84 6.09 4.23
C TYR A 136 -6.99 6.53 3.34
N VAL A 137 -7.15 5.86 2.20
CA VAL A 137 -8.11 6.27 1.18
C VAL A 137 -8.81 5.03 0.63
N LEU A 138 -10.11 4.91 0.87
CA LEU A 138 -10.93 3.90 0.23
C LEU A 138 -11.36 4.42 -1.15
N MET A 139 -10.74 3.89 -2.21
CA MET A 139 -10.97 4.36 -3.56
C MET A 139 -12.05 3.55 -4.27
N SER A 140 -12.99 4.25 -4.90
CA SER A 140 -14.05 3.64 -5.73
C SER A 140 -13.54 3.10 -7.06
N SER A 141 -12.42 3.62 -7.54
CA SER A 141 -11.83 3.27 -8.83
C SER A 141 -10.31 3.41 -8.81
N LYS A 142 -9.63 2.62 -9.64
CA LYS A 142 -8.17 2.70 -9.88
C LYS A 142 -7.82 3.47 -11.16
N TYR A 143 -8.82 4.07 -11.81
CA TYR A 143 -8.59 4.88 -12.99
C TYR A 143 -8.02 6.26 -12.63
N ARG A 144 -7.34 6.87 -13.59
CA ARG A 144 -6.62 8.14 -13.44
C ARG A 144 -7.50 9.23 -12.83
N GLU A 145 -8.76 9.32 -13.24
CA GLU A 145 -9.71 10.34 -12.83
C GLU A 145 -9.97 10.31 -11.33
N ALA A 146 -9.99 9.12 -10.72
CA ALA A 146 -10.17 8.97 -9.28
C ALA A 146 -8.95 9.48 -8.51
N TYR A 147 -7.73 9.17 -8.97
CA TYR A 147 -6.49 9.68 -8.39
C TYR A 147 -6.34 11.20 -8.57
N VAL A 148 -6.64 11.73 -9.75
CA VAL A 148 -6.63 13.17 -10.03
C VAL A 148 -7.60 13.90 -9.10
N SER A 149 -8.82 13.38 -8.95
CA SER A 149 -9.80 13.95 -8.02
C SER A 149 -9.26 13.93 -6.58
N LEU A 150 -8.73 12.79 -6.12
CA LEU A 150 -8.11 12.69 -4.79
C LEU A 150 -7.04 13.76 -4.57
N PHE A 151 -6.07 13.87 -5.49
CA PHE A 151 -4.95 14.80 -5.34
C PHE A 151 -5.38 16.27 -5.38
N ARG A 152 -6.35 16.64 -6.23
CA ARG A 152 -6.92 18.00 -6.23
C ARG A 152 -7.57 18.34 -4.89
N ASN A 153 -8.37 17.43 -4.36
CA ASN A 153 -9.02 17.63 -3.08
C ASN A 153 -8.01 17.76 -1.93
N LEU A 154 -6.93 16.97 -1.93
CA LEU A 154 -5.86 17.11 -0.96
C LEU A 154 -5.14 18.46 -1.09
N LYS A 155 -4.84 18.93 -2.31
CA LYS A 155 -4.23 20.24 -2.51
C LYS A 155 -5.13 21.39 -2.06
N ASP A 156 -6.41 21.35 -2.42
CA ASP A 156 -7.39 22.36 -2.01
C ASP A 156 -7.52 22.40 -0.48
N LEU A 157 -7.51 21.22 0.15
CA LEU A 157 -7.46 21.12 1.60
C LEU A 157 -6.19 21.76 2.17
N ALA A 158 -5.01 21.49 1.60
CA ALA A 158 -3.76 22.13 2.03
C ALA A 158 -3.87 23.66 1.98
N ILE A 159 -4.41 24.20 0.88
CA ILE A 159 -4.60 25.65 0.71
C ILE A 159 -5.53 26.19 1.80
N ARG A 160 -6.67 25.55 2.07
CA ARG A 160 -7.60 25.95 3.15
C ARG A 160 -6.95 25.92 4.53
N ARG A 161 -5.94 25.08 4.72
CA ARG A 161 -5.16 24.97 5.96
C ARG A 161 -3.95 25.90 6.00
N GLY A 162 -3.76 26.76 5.01
CA GLY A 162 -2.60 27.65 4.93
C GLY A 162 -1.28 26.91 4.66
N ARG A 163 -1.36 25.72 4.07
CA ARG A 163 -0.24 24.84 3.71
C ARG A 163 -0.15 24.68 2.20
N ARG A 164 0.89 23.99 1.73
CA ARG A 164 1.04 23.56 0.34
C ARG A 164 1.36 22.08 0.30
N PHE A 165 0.54 21.28 -0.38
CA PHE A 165 0.86 19.89 -0.63
C PHE A 165 1.61 19.76 -1.96
N SER A 166 2.95 19.75 -1.87
CA SER A 166 3.84 19.76 -3.03
C SER A 166 5.13 18.99 -2.71
N PRO A 167 5.07 17.66 -2.62
CA PRO A 167 6.26 16.83 -2.35
C PRO A 167 7.32 17.03 -3.44
N GLU A 168 8.59 16.89 -3.09
CA GLU A 168 9.70 16.91 -4.06
C GLU A 168 9.88 15.54 -4.72
N GLN A 169 9.72 14.45 -3.95
CA GLN A 169 9.82 13.09 -4.46
C GLN A 169 8.59 12.27 -4.08
N ILE A 170 8.13 11.48 -5.03
CA ILE A 170 7.04 10.53 -4.85
C ILE A 170 7.56 9.16 -5.25
N LEU A 171 7.41 8.17 -4.35
CA LEU A 171 7.65 6.77 -4.67
C LEU A 171 6.30 6.04 -4.69
N SER A 172 6.02 5.32 -5.77
CA SER A 172 4.80 4.52 -5.86
C SER A 172 5.00 3.22 -6.63
N ASP A 173 3.93 2.45 -6.68
CA ASP A 173 3.82 1.30 -7.55
C ASP A 173 3.54 1.70 -9.00
N PHE A 174 3.71 0.74 -9.92
CA PHE A 174 3.52 0.94 -11.36
C PHE A 174 2.04 0.82 -11.77
N GLU A 175 1.18 1.53 -11.06
CA GLU A 175 -0.26 1.56 -11.35
C GLU A 175 -0.57 2.49 -12.53
N SER A 176 -1.28 1.96 -13.52
CA SER A 176 -1.56 2.67 -14.78
C SER A 176 -2.43 3.92 -14.62
N GLY A 177 -3.27 3.99 -13.59
CA GLY A 177 -4.03 5.19 -13.26
C GLY A 177 -3.26 6.19 -12.40
N LEU A 178 -2.38 5.68 -11.51
CA LEU A 178 -1.65 6.49 -10.53
C LEU A 178 -0.53 7.31 -11.19
N ILE A 179 0.30 6.68 -12.05
CA ILE A 179 1.41 7.35 -12.72
C ILE A 179 0.97 8.61 -13.48
N PRO A 180 0.01 8.55 -14.41
CA PRO A 180 -0.42 9.75 -15.13
C PRO A 180 -1.06 10.79 -14.20
N ALA A 181 -1.80 10.37 -13.17
CA ALA A 181 -2.39 11.30 -12.21
C ALA A 181 -1.33 12.05 -11.39
N ILE A 182 -0.24 11.37 -10.99
CA ILE A 182 0.90 12.02 -10.34
C ILE A 182 1.56 13.01 -11.30
N HIS A 183 1.75 12.63 -12.57
CA HIS A 183 2.34 13.53 -13.56
C HIS A 183 1.51 14.79 -13.81
N ASP A 184 0.18 14.67 -13.83
CA ASP A 184 -0.72 15.81 -14.02
C ASP A 184 -0.72 16.75 -12.81
N GLU A 185 -0.80 16.16 -11.62
CA GLU A 185 -1.05 16.91 -10.39
C GLU A 185 0.27 17.34 -9.73
N PHE A 186 1.36 16.62 -9.92
CA PHE A 186 2.65 16.92 -9.32
C PHE A 186 3.75 16.99 -10.38
N PRO A 187 3.62 17.87 -11.40
CA PRO A 187 4.55 17.90 -12.54
C PRO A 187 5.99 18.32 -12.18
N GLN A 188 6.17 18.91 -11.00
CA GLN A 188 7.49 19.32 -10.47
C GLN A 188 8.09 18.27 -9.53
N SER A 189 7.33 17.24 -9.15
CA SER A 189 7.82 16.19 -8.28
C SER A 189 8.58 15.16 -9.10
N PHE A 190 9.66 14.65 -8.53
CA PHE A 190 10.43 13.54 -9.08
C PHE A 190 9.71 12.23 -8.71
N HIS A 191 9.07 11.60 -9.70
CA HIS A 191 8.29 10.38 -9.51
C HIS A 191 9.10 9.14 -9.88
N HIS A 192 9.24 8.21 -8.93
CA HIS A 192 9.93 6.94 -9.12
C HIS A 192 9.05 5.76 -8.74
N GLY A 193 9.22 4.68 -9.48
CA GLY A 193 8.63 3.39 -9.21
C GLY A 193 9.43 2.64 -8.15
N CYS A 194 8.72 1.85 -7.34
CA CYS A 194 9.35 0.98 -6.37
C CYS A 194 10.23 -0.09 -7.07
N TYR A 195 11.52 -0.17 -6.74
CA TYR A 195 12.42 -1.18 -7.31
C TYR A 195 12.00 -2.61 -6.98
N PHE A 196 11.44 -2.83 -5.79
CA PHE A 196 10.91 -4.14 -5.42
C PHE A 196 9.81 -4.57 -6.41
N HIS A 197 8.82 -3.72 -6.65
CA HIS A 197 7.75 -4.01 -7.60
C HIS A 197 8.23 -4.16 -9.04
N PHE A 198 9.28 -3.44 -9.44
CA PHE A 198 9.96 -3.63 -10.72
C PHE A 198 10.53 -5.04 -10.84
N THR A 199 11.36 -5.47 -9.88
CA THR A 199 11.97 -6.81 -9.91
C THR A 199 10.92 -7.92 -9.78
N GLN A 200 9.91 -7.72 -8.95
CA GLN A 200 8.80 -8.67 -8.78
C GLN A 200 7.96 -8.81 -10.05
N ALA A 201 7.75 -7.72 -10.80
CA ALA A 201 7.04 -7.77 -12.07
C ALA A 201 7.84 -8.52 -13.15
N ILE A 202 9.16 -8.34 -13.21
CA ILE A 202 10.03 -9.17 -14.07
C ILE A 202 9.91 -10.64 -13.67
N TRP A 203 9.98 -10.95 -12.38
CA TRP A 203 9.85 -12.33 -11.90
C TRP A 203 8.49 -12.95 -12.25
N ARG A 204 7.39 -12.20 -12.08
CA ARG A 204 6.06 -12.64 -12.51
C ARG A 204 6.01 -12.94 -14.00
N LYS A 205 6.71 -12.15 -14.83
CA LYS A 205 6.80 -12.42 -16.27
C LYS A 205 7.58 -13.69 -16.58
N VAL A 206 8.70 -13.92 -15.89
CA VAL A 206 9.49 -15.17 -15.97
C VAL A 206 8.59 -16.38 -15.66
N GLN A 207 7.77 -16.29 -14.61
CA GLN A 207 6.82 -17.35 -14.25
C GLN A 207 5.75 -17.57 -15.32
N GLN A 208 5.14 -16.49 -15.84
CA GLN A 208 4.12 -16.55 -16.89
C GLN A 208 4.64 -17.17 -18.19
N MET A 209 5.92 -16.97 -18.50
CA MET A 209 6.59 -17.56 -19.67
C MET A 209 7.02 -19.02 -19.46
N GLY A 210 6.74 -19.61 -18.29
CA GLY A 210 7.15 -20.99 -17.98
C GLY A 210 8.65 -21.16 -17.72
N LEU A 211 9.39 -20.06 -17.54
CA LEU A 211 10.85 -20.08 -17.39
C LEU A 211 11.31 -20.48 -15.98
N THR A 212 10.40 -20.69 -15.03
CA THR A 212 10.71 -20.99 -13.62
C THR A 212 11.62 -22.22 -13.46
N THR A 213 11.35 -23.31 -14.19
CA THR A 213 12.14 -24.55 -14.11
C THR A 213 13.55 -24.33 -14.65
N VAL A 214 13.68 -23.65 -15.80
CA VAL A 214 14.97 -23.35 -16.42
C VAL A 214 15.77 -22.39 -15.54
N TYR A 215 15.14 -21.34 -15.01
CA TYR A 215 15.76 -20.43 -14.05
C TYR A 215 16.30 -21.15 -12.81
N THR A 216 15.61 -22.19 -12.33
CA THR A 216 16.02 -22.92 -11.13
C THR A 216 17.22 -23.84 -11.39
N ASN A 217 17.27 -24.45 -12.58
CA ASN A 217 18.23 -25.50 -12.90
C ASN A 217 19.42 -25.04 -13.76
N ASN A 218 19.37 -23.84 -14.35
CA ASN A 218 20.44 -23.29 -15.19
C ASN A 218 20.98 -21.98 -14.58
N GLU A 219 22.18 -22.06 -14.00
CA GLU A 219 22.83 -20.91 -13.35
C GLU A 219 23.17 -19.77 -14.33
N SER A 220 23.42 -20.08 -15.60
CA SER A 220 23.67 -19.04 -16.61
C SER A 220 22.40 -18.23 -16.87
N ILE A 221 21.28 -18.89 -17.18
CA ILE A 221 19.96 -18.25 -17.39
C ILE A 221 19.52 -17.45 -16.15
N LYS A 222 19.70 -18.04 -14.96
CA LYS A 222 19.45 -17.38 -13.68
C LYS A 222 20.27 -16.11 -13.51
N GLY A 223 21.56 -16.16 -13.85
CA GLY A 223 22.45 -15.01 -13.86
C GLY A 223 21.97 -13.89 -14.78
N ARG A 224 21.54 -14.23 -16.00
CA ARG A 224 21.05 -13.27 -17.01
C ARG A 224 19.76 -12.59 -16.59
N ILE A 225 18.81 -13.34 -16.02
CA ILE A 225 17.57 -12.77 -15.46
C ILE A 225 17.88 -11.83 -14.29
N ARG A 226 18.84 -12.19 -13.44
CA ARG A 226 19.30 -11.32 -12.33
C ARG A 226 20.01 -10.06 -12.82
N GLN A 227 20.79 -10.16 -13.89
CA GLN A 227 21.40 -8.99 -14.53
C GLN A 227 20.32 -8.06 -15.10
N LEU A 228 19.27 -8.60 -15.70
CA LEU A 228 18.12 -7.83 -16.17
C LEU A 228 17.42 -7.06 -15.03
N MET A 229 17.22 -7.70 -13.87
CA MET A 229 16.72 -7.03 -12.67
C MET A 229 17.70 -5.96 -12.16
N ALA A 230 19.00 -6.23 -12.21
CA ALA A 230 20.05 -5.30 -11.76
C ALA A 230 20.22 -4.07 -12.67
N MET A 231 19.59 -4.03 -13.86
CA MET A 231 19.63 -2.89 -14.76
C MET A 231 19.22 -1.58 -14.08
N GLY A 232 18.33 -1.63 -13.08
CA GLY A 232 17.91 -0.44 -12.33
C GLY A 232 19.07 0.29 -11.62
N PHE A 233 20.22 -0.36 -11.42
CA PHE A 233 21.39 0.25 -10.78
C PHE A 233 22.38 0.88 -11.76
N LEU A 234 22.26 0.63 -13.06
CA LEU A 234 23.09 1.30 -14.06
C LEU A 234 22.63 2.75 -14.22
N SER A 235 23.57 3.66 -14.44
CA SER A 235 23.23 5.02 -14.88
C SER A 235 22.41 4.95 -16.16
N ILE A 236 21.38 5.79 -16.31
CA ILE A 236 20.47 5.79 -17.47
C ILE A 236 21.21 5.71 -18.83
N PRO A 237 22.31 6.46 -19.08
CA PRO A 237 23.03 6.39 -20.36
C PRO A 237 23.60 5.00 -20.69
N ARG A 238 23.89 4.19 -19.66
CA ARG A 238 24.51 2.86 -19.78
C ARG A 238 23.49 1.72 -19.88
N ILE A 239 22.19 2.00 -19.86
CA ILE A 239 21.14 0.97 -19.91
C ILE A 239 21.17 0.23 -21.25
N ARG A 240 21.36 0.95 -22.36
CA ARG A 240 21.47 0.34 -23.69
C ARG A 240 22.69 -0.57 -23.79
N GLU A 241 23.85 -0.06 -23.38
CA GLU A 241 25.11 -0.82 -23.38
C GLU A 241 25.04 -2.04 -22.46
N GLY A 242 24.45 -1.90 -21.27
CA GLY A 242 24.27 -2.99 -20.32
C GLY A 242 23.38 -4.10 -20.88
N LEU A 243 22.29 -3.75 -21.54
CA LEU A 243 21.41 -4.74 -22.18
C LEU A 243 22.12 -5.45 -23.34
N GLN A 244 22.84 -4.71 -24.18
CA GLN A 244 23.61 -5.28 -25.29
C GLN A 244 24.68 -6.25 -24.78
N ALA A 245 25.42 -5.87 -23.74
CA ALA A 245 26.43 -6.73 -23.14
C ALA A 245 25.85 -8.04 -22.57
N ILE A 246 24.62 -8.01 -22.03
CA ILE A 246 23.92 -9.23 -21.61
C ILE A 246 23.64 -10.11 -22.83
N ILE A 247 23.09 -9.54 -23.90
CA ILE A 247 22.72 -10.25 -25.13
C ILE A 247 23.95 -10.86 -25.82
N ASP A 248 25.02 -10.09 -26.00
CA ASP A 248 26.26 -10.53 -26.66
C ASP A 248 26.97 -11.66 -25.91
N SER A 249 26.68 -11.81 -24.61
CA SER A 249 27.26 -12.84 -23.74
C SER A 249 26.46 -14.16 -23.72
N LEU A 250 25.37 -14.27 -24.49
CA LEU A 250 24.53 -15.45 -24.57
C LEU A 250 25.00 -16.37 -25.70
N SER A 251 24.93 -17.68 -25.47
CA SER A 251 24.88 -18.63 -26.58
C SER A 251 23.54 -18.53 -27.32
N ASN A 252 23.50 -18.99 -28.58
CA ASN A 252 22.26 -18.99 -29.37
C ASN A 252 21.11 -19.70 -28.64
N ALA A 253 21.38 -20.85 -28.01
CA ALA A 253 20.36 -21.59 -27.26
C ALA A 253 19.81 -20.81 -26.06
N GLU A 254 20.64 -20.04 -25.36
CA GLU A 254 20.18 -19.20 -24.24
C GLU A 254 19.42 -17.97 -24.72
N TYR A 255 19.84 -17.39 -25.85
CA TYR A 255 19.11 -16.30 -26.50
C TYR A 255 17.71 -16.75 -26.91
N ASP A 256 17.57 -17.91 -27.56
CA ASP A 256 16.27 -18.47 -27.94
C ASP A 256 15.33 -18.65 -26.74
N ILE A 257 15.87 -19.02 -25.57
CA ILE A 257 15.09 -19.15 -24.32
C ILE A 257 14.63 -17.78 -23.78
N LEU A 258 15.48 -16.75 -23.87
CA LEU A 258 15.29 -15.45 -23.22
C LEU A 258 14.76 -14.35 -24.14
N GLU A 259 14.70 -14.57 -25.45
CA GLU A 259 14.33 -13.57 -26.45
C GLU A 259 13.01 -12.87 -26.10
N SER A 260 11.97 -13.65 -25.84
CA SER A 260 10.65 -13.12 -25.49
C SER A 260 10.65 -12.29 -24.19
N LEU A 261 11.54 -12.62 -23.24
CA LEU A 261 11.71 -11.84 -22.01
C LEU A 261 12.42 -10.52 -22.28
N PHE A 262 13.45 -10.49 -23.13
CA PHE A 262 14.12 -9.25 -23.53
C PHE A 262 13.19 -8.34 -24.33
N GLN A 263 12.43 -8.89 -25.28
CA GLN A 263 11.41 -8.13 -26.01
C GLN A 263 10.36 -7.52 -25.07
N TYR A 264 9.89 -8.29 -24.09
CA TYR A 264 9.02 -7.75 -23.03
C TYR A 264 9.71 -6.64 -22.24
N PHE A 265 10.97 -6.83 -21.84
CA PHE A 265 11.69 -5.84 -21.06
C PHE A 265 11.82 -4.52 -21.80
N VAL A 266 12.22 -4.55 -23.06
CA VAL A 266 12.36 -3.35 -23.89
C VAL A 266 11.00 -2.67 -24.09
N SER A 267 10.01 -3.41 -24.61
CA SER A 267 8.70 -2.83 -24.94
C SER A 267 7.92 -2.31 -23.72
N TRP A 268 8.00 -3.01 -22.59
CA TRP A 268 7.26 -2.62 -21.39
C TRP A 268 8.05 -1.65 -20.52
N TRP A 269 9.27 -1.99 -20.14
CA TRP A 269 10.03 -1.22 -19.15
C TRP A 269 10.78 -0.05 -19.77
N CYS A 270 11.42 -0.23 -20.92
CA CYS A 270 12.17 0.86 -21.55
C CYS A 270 11.26 1.85 -22.28
N GLU A 271 10.26 1.37 -23.01
CA GLU A 271 9.41 2.20 -23.86
C GLU A 271 8.15 2.69 -23.15
N ARG A 272 7.32 1.79 -22.61
CA ARG A 272 6.01 2.15 -22.05
C ARG A 272 6.08 2.80 -20.66
N ILE A 273 6.89 2.25 -19.76
CA ILE A 273 7.05 2.77 -18.38
C ILE A 273 8.12 3.87 -18.30
N SER A 274 9.05 3.92 -19.26
CA SER A 274 10.27 4.72 -19.26
C SER A 274 11.33 4.25 -18.25
N VAL A 275 12.58 4.28 -18.70
CA VAL A 275 13.78 3.97 -17.90
C VAL A 275 13.85 4.83 -16.64
N SER A 276 13.53 6.12 -16.73
CA SER A 276 13.60 7.04 -15.59
C SER A 276 12.73 6.62 -14.41
N MET A 277 11.64 5.90 -14.67
CA MET A 277 10.66 5.53 -13.66
C MET A 277 11.15 4.39 -12.77
N TRP A 278 11.76 3.35 -13.32
CA TRP A 278 12.24 2.18 -12.55
C TRP A 278 13.73 2.22 -12.23
N ASN A 279 14.48 3.17 -12.81
CA ASN A 279 15.89 3.35 -12.51
C ASN A 279 16.09 3.91 -11.09
N VAL A 280 17.01 3.29 -10.36
CA VAL A 280 17.34 3.64 -8.96
C VAL A 280 18.82 3.96 -8.78
N HIS A 281 19.52 4.27 -9.87
CA HIS A 281 20.90 4.71 -9.81
C HIS A 281 20.98 6.05 -9.06
N GLY A 282 21.81 6.11 -8.01
CA GLY A 282 21.94 7.32 -7.18
C GLY A 282 20.77 7.61 -6.24
N VAL A 283 19.67 6.82 -6.28
CA VAL A 283 18.54 6.99 -5.37
C VAL A 283 18.90 6.42 -3.99
N GLN A 284 18.71 7.21 -2.92
CA GLN A 284 19.04 6.79 -1.55
C GLN A 284 18.09 5.72 -1.02
N ARG A 285 16.77 5.85 -1.26
CA ARG A 285 15.74 4.92 -0.77
C ARG A 285 14.97 4.32 -1.95
N ARG A 286 15.25 3.05 -2.22
CA ARG A 286 14.93 2.38 -3.50
C ARG A 286 13.75 1.41 -3.41
N THR A 287 13.44 0.94 -2.21
CA THR A 287 12.42 -0.10 -1.98
C THR A 287 11.33 0.41 -1.06
N ASN A 288 10.11 -0.08 -1.30
CA ASN A 288 8.95 0.17 -0.46
C ASN A 288 8.71 -0.95 0.56
N ASN A 289 9.75 -1.75 0.89
CA ASN A 289 9.66 -2.89 1.81
C ASN A 289 8.99 -2.53 3.15
N ASN A 290 9.12 -1.27 3.57
CA ASN A 290 8.47 -0.79 4.78
C ASN A 290 6.95 -0.59 4.60
N CYS A 291 6.44 -0.13 3.45
CA CYS A 291 4.99 -0.10 3.18
C CYS A 291 4.46 -1.51 3.08
N GLU A 292 5.12 -2.40 2.33
CA GLU A 292 4.67 -3.79 2.21
C GLU A 292 4.73 -4.52 3.54
N GLY A 293 5.78 -4.31 4.33
CA GLY A 293 5.88 -4.83 5.69
C GLY A 293 4.74 -4.32 6.57
N TRP A 294 4.37 -3.05 6.39
CA TRP A 294 3.21 -2.46 7.05
C TRP A 294 1.89 -3.09 6.56
N HIS A 295 1.65 -3.19 5.26
CA HIS A 295 0.45 -3.83 4.69
C HIS A 295 0.34 -5.29 5.09
N ASN A 296 1.43 -6.05 5.02
CA ASN A 296 1.45 -7.45 5.46
C ASN A 296 1.12 -7.57 6.95
N LYS A 297 1.57 -6.63 7.78
CA LYS A 297 1.21 -6.59 9.21
C LYS A 297 -0.24 -6.16 9.41
N PHE A 298 -0.71 -5.20 8.62
CA PHE A 298 -2.10 -4.72 8.62
C PHE A 298 -3.06 -5.85 8.22
N ASN A 299 -2.83 -6.51 7.09
CA ASN A 299 -3.58 -7.66 6.61
C ASN A 299 -3.62 -8.79 7.66
N ARG A 300 -2.47 -9.10 8.30
CA ARG A 300 -2.41 -10.08 9.39
C ARG A 300 -3.22 -9.66 10.62
N LYS A 301 -3.22 -8.38 10.99
CA LYS A 301 -4.02 -7.85 12.11
C LYS A 301 -5.52 -7.86 11.80
N VAL A 302 -5.89 -7.52 10.57
CA VAL A 302 -7.27 -7.52 10.08
C VAL A 302 -7.85 -8.94 10.02
N ASN A 303 -7.02 -9.93 9.65
CA ASN A 303 -7.32 -11.36 9.72
C ASN A 303 -8.65 -11.77 9.04
N ARG A 304 -9.04 -11.05 7.98
CA ARG A 304 -10.18 -11.33 7.09
C ARG A 304 -9.85 -10.82 5.68
N HIS A 305 -10.16 -11.64 4.68
CA HIS A 305 -10.23 -11.18 3.29
C HIS A 305 -11.57 -10.45 3.13
N HIS A 306 -11.52 -9.19 2.70
CA HIS A 306 -12.66 -8.25 2.64
C HIS A 306 -13.21 -7.83 4.01
N LEU A 307 -13.02 -6.54 4.34
CA LEU A 307 -13.58 -5.93 5.53
C LEU A 307 -15.06 -5.59 5.31
N ASP A 308 -15.86 -5.84 6.33
CA ASP A 308 -17.14 -5.17 6.51
C ASP A 308 -16.84 -3.69 6.87
N ILE A 309 -17.50 -2.73 6.20
CA ILE A 309 -17.35 -1.27 6.49
C ILE A 309 -17.92 -0.95 7.86
#